data_AF-A0A6M8UA36-F1
#
_entry.id   AF-A0A6M8UA36-F1
#
_cell.length_a   1.000
_cell.length_b   1.000
_cell.length_c   1.000
_cell.angle_alpha   90.00
_cell.angle_beta   90.00
_cell.angle_gamma   90.00
#
_symmetry.space_group_name_H-M   'P 1'
#
loop_
_entity.id
_entity.type
_entity.pdbx_description
1 polymer ?
#
loop_
_entity_poly.entity_id
_entity_poly.type
_entity_poly.pdbx_seq_one_letter_code
_entity_poly.pdbx_strand_id
1 'polypeptide(L)' 'MIKDLLKRIIYPILFDTIPIIVIIILSAIYVEFIPQHWGKLTLITVFIVGWIACKLMPDKYM' A
#
# COMPACT_ATOMS: atom_id res chain seq x y z
N MET A 1 -8.10 17.50 20.87
CA MET A 1 -6.92 18.31 20.50
C MET A 1 -5.69 17.46 20.19
N ILE A 2 -4.99 16.86 21.16
CA ILE A 2 -3.81 15.99 20.87
C ILE A 2 -4.20 14.73 20.07
N LYS A 3 -5.32 14.09 20.43
CA LYS A 3 -5.82 12.89 19.72
C LYS A 3 -6.16 13.16 18.25
N ASP A 4 -6.66 14.35 17.94
CA ASP A 4 -7.02 14.74 16.57
C ASP A 4 -5.77 15.05 15.72
N LEU A 5 -4.77 15.67 16.34
CA LEU A 5 -3.48 15.96 15.73
C LEU A 5 -2.70 14.66 15.43
N LEU A 6 -2.74 13.73 16.38
CA LEU A 6 -2.15 12.40 16.23
C LEU A 6 -2.81 11.62 15.07
N LYS A 7 -4.15 11.64 14.99
CA LYS A 7 -4.87 11.03 13.87
C LYS A 7 -4.50 11.67 12.53
N ARG A 8 -4.29 12.98 12.50
CA ARG A 8 -3.97 13.71 11.27
C ARG A 8 -2.57 13.42 10.71
N ILE A 9 -1.63 13.00 11.56
CA ILE A 9 -0.26 12.68 11.17
C ILE A 9 -0.10 11.17 10.94
N ILE A 10 -0.62 10.35 11.86
CA ILE A 10 -0.41 8.90 11.82
C ILE A 10 -1.19 8.25 10.69
N TYR A 11 -2.42 8.68 10.40
CA TYR A 11 -3.22 8.07 9.33
C TYR A 11 -2.58 8.21 7.95
N PRO A 12 -2.14 9.41 7.49
CA PRO A 12 -1.48 9.51 6.19
C PRO A 12 -0.20 8.68 6.13
N ILE A 13 0.63 8.68 7.18
CA ILE A 13 1.86 7.87 7.21
C ILE A 13 1.54 6.37 7.10
N LEU A 14 0.52 5.87 7.81
CA LEU A 14 0.09 4.48 7.68
C LEU A 14 -0.47 4.19 6.29
N PHE A 15 -1.26 5.10 5.72
CA PHE A 15 -1.82 4.96 4.38
C PHE A 15 -0.77 5.00 3.27
N ASP A 16 0.36 5.67 3.48
CA ASP A 16 1.47 5.68 2.52
C ASP A 16 2.37 4.46 2.71
N THR A 17 2.61 4.06 3.96
CA THR A 17 3.61 3.03 4.29
C THR A 17 3.05 1.61 4.14
N ILE A 18 1.81 1.35 4.58
CA ILE A 18 1.21 0.00 4.53
C ILE A 18 1.12 -0.53 3.10
N PRO A 19 0.64 0.23 2.09
CA PRO A 19 0.59 -0.25 0.71
C PRO A 19 1.96 -0.70 0.18
N ILE A 20 3.02 0.05 0.49
CA ILE A 20 4.38 -0.26 0.09
C ILE A 20 4.85 -1.57 0.74
N ILE A 21 4.62 -1.73 2.05
CA ILE A 21 4.96 -2.97 2.77
C ILE A 21 4.26 -4.17 2.14
N VAL A 22 2.97 -4.05 1.83
CA VAL A 22 2.19 -5.12 1.20
C VAL A 22 2.78 -5.50 -0.17
N ILE A 23 3.14 -4.51 -0.99
CA ILE A 23 3.78 -4.75 -2.30
C ILE A 23 5.11 -5.48 -2.13
N ILE A 24 5.96 -5.07 -1.18
CA ILE A 24 7.26 -5.70 -0.95
C ILE A 24 7.12 -7.15 -0.50
N ILE A 25 6.24 -7.43 0.46
CA ILE A 25 6.01 -8.79 0.97
C ILE A 25 5.48 -9.70 -0.14
N LEU A 26 4.48 -9.25 -0.89
CA LEU A 26 3.92 -10.03 -2.00
C LEU A 26 4.94 -10.23 -3.12
N SER A 27 5.73 -9.20 -3.44
CA SER A 27 6.83 -9.29 -4.40
C SER A 27 7.84 -10.37 -3.98
N ALA A 28 8.26 -10.39 -2.71
CA ALA A 28 9.17 -11.41 -2.19
C ALA A 28 8.58 -12.83 -2.30
N ILE A 29 7.29 -12.99 -1.99
CA ILE A 29 6.58 -14.27 -2.17
C ILE A 29 6.58 -14.68 -3.65
N TYR A 30 6.33 -13.76 -4.57
CA TYR A 30 6.34 -14.09 -6.00
C TYR A 30 7.73 -14.49 -6.50
N VAL A 31 8.81 -13.90 -5.97
CA VAL A 31 10.19 -14.33 -6.30
C VAL A 31 10.41 -15.78 -5.86
N GLU A 32 9.98 -16.12 -4.65
CA GLU A 32 10.23 -17.45 -4.07
C GLU A 32 9.39 -18.54 -4.76
N PHE A 33 8.11 -18.27 -5.03
CA PHE A 33 7.17 -19.31 -5.47
C PHE A 33 6.84 -19.27 -6.98
N ILE A 34 6.94 -18.11 -7.65
CA ILE A 34 6.55 -17.93 -9.06
C ILE A 34 7.53 -17.01 -9.81
N PRO A 35 8.85 -17.32 -9.81
CA PRO A 35 9.90 -16.41 -10.27
C PRO A 35 9.74 -15.98 -11.75
N GLN A 36 9.19 -16.85 -12.60
CA GLN A 36 8.98 -16.58 -14.03
C GLN A 36 7.91 -15.50 -14.30
N HIS A 37 7.02 -15.26 -13.34
CA HIS A 37 5.93 -14.27 -13.47
C HIS A 37 6.00 -13.16 -12.42
N TRP A 38 7.00 -13.19 -11.53
CA TRP A 38 7.20 -12.21 -10.47
C TRP A 38 6.98 -10.77 -10.93
N GLY A 39 7.64 -10.32 -11.99
CA GLY A 39 7.54 -8.93 -12.45
C GLY A 39 6.13 -8.53 -12.89
N LYS A 40 5.42 -9.44 -13.57
CA LYS A 40 4.03 -9.20 -14.02
C LYS A 40 3.07 -9.17 -12.84
N LEU A 41 3.24 -10.10 -11.89
CA LEU A 41 2.43 -10.17 -10.68
C LEU A 41 2.65 -8.94 -9.80
N THR A 42 3.89 -8.51 -9.61
CA THR A 42 4.23 -7.31 -8.86
C THR A 42 3.60 -6.06 -9.49
N LEU A 43 3.59 -5.92 -10.82
CA LEU A 43 2.92 -4.80 -11.50
C LEU A 43 1.41 -4.80 -11.26
N ILE A 44 0.76 -5.97 -11.36
CA ILE A 44 -0.67 -6.12 -11.08
C ILE A 44 -0.96 -5.74 -9.62
N THR A 45 -0.14 -6.23 -8.69
CA THR A 45 -0.27 -5.93 -7.26
C THR A 45 -0.10 -4.45 -6.98
N VAL A 46 0.88 -3.76 -7.58
CA VAL A 46 1.04 -2.30 -7.47
C VAL A 46 -0.22 -1.58 -7.93
N PHE A 47 -0.80 -1.99 -9.06
CA PHE A 47 -2.01 -1.36 -9.60
C PHE A 47 -3.22 -1.55 -8.68
N ILE A 48 -3.45 -2.77 -8.19
CA ILE A 48 -4.56 -3.10 -7.29
C ILE A 48 -4.39 -2.39 -5.95
N VAL A 49 -3.20 -2.48 -5.34
CA VAL A 49 -2.90 -1.86 -4.05
C VAL A 49 -2.99 -0.35 -4.14
N GLY A 50 -2.47 0.27 -5.20
CA GLY A 50 -2.60 1.71 -5.45
C GLY A 50 -4.06 2.13 -5.63
N TRP A 51 -4.85 1.38 -6.41
CA TRP A 51 -6.28 1.65 -6.58
C TRP A 51 -7.04 1.58 -5.25
N ILE A 52 -6.79 0.55 -4.43
CA ILE A 52 -7.41 0.38 -3.12
C ILE A 52 -6.98 1.49 -2.17
N ALA A 53 -5.68 1.84 -2.15
CA ALA A 53 -5.15 2.91 -1.33
C ALA A 53 -5.81 4.26 -1.68
N CYS A 54 -5.92 4.60 -2.97
CA CYS A 54 -6.65 5.79 -3.41
C CYS A 54 -8.13 5.75 -3.02
N LYS A 55 -8.80 4.61 -3.17
CA LYS A 55 -10.23 4.47 -2.83
C LYS A 55 -10.50 4.58 -1.33
N LEU A 56 -9.56 4.13 -0.50
CA LEU A 56 -9.67 4.16 0.96
C LEU A 56 -9.14 5.47 1.57
N MET A 57 -8.46 6.31 0.78
CA MET A 57 -7.97 7.60 1.24
C MET A 57 -9.17 8.50 1.58
N PRO A 58 -9.29 9.00 2.81
CA PRO A 58 -10.43 9.82 3.19
C PRO A 58 -10.41 11.16 2.44
N ASP A 59 -11.55 11.60 1.91
CA ASP A 59 -11.78 12.85 1.13
C ASP A 59 -11.20 14.13 1.75
N LYS A 60 -10.83 14.11 3.03
CA LYS A 60 -10.20 15.23 3.74
C LYS A 60 -8.74 15.49 3.34
N TYR A 61 -8.17 14.65 2.46
CA TYR A 61 -6.78 14.71 2.00
C TYR A 61 -6.63 14.71 0.46
N MET A 62 -7.73 14.71 -0.30
CA MET A 62 -7.76 15.02 -1.75
C MET A 62 -8.24 16.46 -1.96
#